data_AF-A0A841CJI0-F1
#
_entry.id   AF-A0A841CJI0-F1
#
_cell.length_a   1.000
_cell.length_b   1.000
_cell.length_c   1.000
_cell.angle_alpha   90.00
_cell.angle_beta   90.00
_cell.angle_gamma   90.00
#
_symmetry.space_group_name_H-M   'P 1'
#
loop_
_entity.id
_entity.type
_entity.pdbx_description
1 polymer ?
#
loop_
_entity_poly.entity_id
_entity_poly.type
_entity_poly.pdbx_seq_one_letter_code
_entity_poly.pdbx_strand_id
1 'polypeptide(L)'
;MITVPADFAVDLGEEALAWRETLPALATKFCARWGLAPDGDLLNGYVAVVLPVRRADGHPAVLKLTWLDTETRQEPLALKAWDGNGVVRLLENDDEHGALLLERLDHTRSLLDTSMEEALEVTGGLLRRLRLPAGPEFRRVEVEGLAEENAALGEPVPDRFVRLADELGRELAASAGDTLVNEDLHYANVLRGDREPWLMIDPKPLGGDREFGVIPLLWNRARELDGAKGLLDRFAALCDIGELDVERARRWTVYRAVDNWLWCTDAERFEAAAVCEAVARTLSAKGV
;
A
#
# COMPACT_ATOMS: atom_id res chain seq x y z
N MET A 1 -10.86 25.23 13.54
CA MET A 1 -11.60 24.03 13.99
C MET A 1 -11.38 22.98 12.93
N ILE A 2 -10.86 21.82 13.30
CA ILE A 2 -10.58 20.72 12.36
C ILE A 2 -11.84 19.87 12.31
N THR A 3 -12.47 19.79 11.13
CA THR A 3 -13.70 19.02 10.91
C THR A 3 -13.35 17.77 10.14
N VAL A 4 -13.62 16.61 10.74
CA VAL A 4 -13.43 15.30 10.09
C VAL A 4 -14.70 14.95 9.32
N PRO A 5 -14.62 14.44 8.07
CA PRO A 5 -15.79 14.00 7.32
C PRO A 5 -16.60 12.92 8.07
N ALA A 6 -17.93 13.00 7.98
CA ALA A 6 -18.83 12.12 8.73
C ALA A 6 -18.85 10.66 8.21
N ASP A 7 -18.41 10.47 6.97
CA ASP A 7 -18.26 9.18 6.29
C ASP A 7 -16.87 8.55 6.51
N PHE A 8 -15.89 9.30 7.03
CA PHE A 8 -14.58 8.75 7.38
C PHE A 8 -14.70 7.71 8.52
N ALA A 9 -13.89 6.66 8.42
CA ALA A 9 -13.77 5.53 9.37
C ALA A 9 -15.03 4.65 9.54
N VAL A 10 -16.10 4.86 8.75
CA VAL A 10 -17.33 4.04 8.83
C VAL A 10 -17.05 2.56 8.53
N ASP A 11 -16.28 2.29 7.48
CA ASP A 11 -15.96 0.92 7.05
C ASP A 11 -14.85 0.26 7.88
N LEU A 12 -14.29 0.97 8.87
CA LEU A 12 -13.22 0.48 9.76
C LEU A 12 -13.75 -0.08 11.09
N GLY A 13 -15.06 0.02 11.35
CA GLY A 13 -15.71 -0.52 12.53
C GLY A 13 -15.90 0.46 13.69
N GLU A 14 -16.57 0.00 14.76
CA GLU A 14 -17.01 0.84 15.88
C GLU A 14 -15.85 1.51 16.63
N GLU A 15 -14.72 0.82 16.80
CA GLU A 15 -13.54 1.38 17.47
C GLU A 15 -12.92 2.53 16.68
N ALA A 16 -12.90 2.42 15.35
CA ALA A 16 -12.40 3.47 14.47
C ALA A 16 -13.34 4.69 14.45
N LEU A 17 -14.66 4.48 14.57
CA LEU A 17 -15.62 5.57 14.78
C LEU A 17 -15.38 6.29 16.11
N ALA A 18 -15.11 5.56 17.19
CA ALA A 18 -14.75 6.17 18.48
C ALA A 18 -13.45 6.98 18.38
N TRP A 19 -12.45 6.46 17.67
CA TRP A 19 -11.20 7.18 17.40
C TRP A 19 -11.42 8.45 16.57
N ARG A 20 -12.30 8.41 15.56
CA ARG A 20 -12.63 9.57 14.73
C ARG A 20 -13.07 10.77 15.55
N GLU A 21 -13.88 10.56 16.59
CA GLU A 21 -14.34 11.63 17.48
C GLU A 21 -13.19 12.28 18.27
N THR A 22 -12.05 11.61 18.39
CA THR A 22 -10.84 12.14 19.07
C THR A 22 -9.92 12.94 18.15
N LEU A 23 -10.05 12.79 16.82
CA LEU A 23 -9.13 13.36 15.83
C LEU A 23 -8.96 14.89 15.91
N PRO A 24 -10.01 15.72 16.10
CA PRO A 24 -9.82 17.16 16.26
C PRO A 24 -8.94 17.52 17.47
N ALA A 25 -9.08 16.78 18.57
CA ALA A 25 -8.28 16.97 19.78
C ALA A 25 -6.83 16.49 19.57
N LEU A 26 -6.63 15.36 18.90
CA LEU A 26 -5.30 14.85 18.53
C LEU A 26 -4.57 15.83 17.62
N ALA A 27 -5.23 16.32 16.58
CA ALA A 27 -4.61 17.28 15.66
C ALA A 27 -4.25 18.58 16.37
N THR A 28 -5.09 19.06 17.30
CA THR A 28 -4.77 20.23 18.14
C THR A 28 -3.56 19.96 19.05
N LYS A 29 -3.52 18.78 19.70
CA LYS A 29 -2.41 18.34 20.56
C LYS A 29 -1.09 18.32 19.79
N PHE A 30 -1.05 17.69 18.62
CA PHE A 30 0.18 17.55 17.83
C PHE A 30 0.60 18.86 17.14
N CYS A 31 -0.35 19.71 16.73
CA CYS A 31 -0.02 21.07 16.30
C CYS A 31 0.68 21.86 17.42
N ALA A 32 0.14 21.82 18.64
CA ALA A 32 0.77 22.50 19.77
C ALA A 32 2.13 21.90 20.13
N ARG A 33 2.23 20.56 20.20
CA ARG A 33 3.46 19.85 20.59
C ARG A 33 4.61 20.07 19.62
N TRP A 34 4.34 20.10 18.32
CA TRP A 34 5.35 20.24 17.26
C TRP A 34 5.47 21.66 16.70
N GLY A 35 4.76 22.64 17.28
CA GLY A 35 4.82 24.04 16.85
C GLY A 35 4.33 24.25 15.41
N LEU A 36 3.21 23.62 15.06
CA LEU A 36 2.63 23.62 13.72
C LEU A 36 1.44 24.58 13.64
N ALA A 37 1.33 25.30 12.52
CA ALA A 37 0.17 26.09 12.16
C ALA A 37 -0.57 25.42 10.98
N PRO A 38 -1.88 25.14 11.07
CA PRO A 38 -2.66 24.64 9.93
C PRO A 38 -2.54 25.54 8.69
N ASP A 39 -2.39 24.93 7.52
CA ASP A 39 -2.09 25.60 6.23
C ASP A 39 -2.94 25.04 5.08
N GLY A 40 -4.20 24.71 5.36
CA GLY A 40 -5.14 24.17 4.39
C GLY A 40 -6.27 23.39 5.03
N ASP A 41 -7.15 22.85 4.19
CA ASP A 41 -8.25 21.99 4.61
C ASP A 41 -7.75 20.61 5.03
N LEU A 42 -8.50 19.96 5.93
CA LEU A 42 -8.26 18.58 6.30
C LEU A 42 -8.60 17.68 5.11
N LEU A 43 -7.68 16.78 4.78
CA LEU A 43 -7.85 15.72 3.79
C LEU A 43 -7.99 14.38 4.51
N ASN A 44 -8.44 13.35 3.81
CA ASN A 44 -8.45 11.98 4.34
C ASN A 44 -8.17 10.96 3.24
N GLY A 45 -7.52 9.87 3.63
CA GLY A 45 -7.48 8.61 2.89
C GLY A 45 -8.50 7.63 3.47
N TYR A 46 -8.23 6.33 3.29
CA TYR A 46 -9.08 5.26 3.83
C TYR A 46 -8.91 5.10 5.35
N VAL A 47 -7.66 5.11 5.84
CA VAL A 47 -7.31 4.86 7.27
C VAL A 47 -6.70 6.05 8.00
N ALA A 48 -6.57 7.20 7.35
CA ALA A 48 -5.89 8.36 7.94
C ALA A 48 -6.52 9.69 7.54
N VAL A 49 -6.40 10.68 8.43
CA VAL A 49 -6.61 12.09 8.08
C VAL A 49 -5.27 12.79 7.92
N VAL A 50 -5.21 13.76 7.02
CA VAL A 50 -3.99 14.49 6.66
C VAL A 50 -4.29 15.99 6.72
N LEU A 51 -3.57 16.70 7.58
CA LEU A 51 -3.68 18.15 7.73
C LEU A 51 -2.43 18.83 7.15
N PRO A 52 -2.55 19.64 6.10
CA PRO A 52 -1.48 20.55 5.67
C PRO A 52 -1.13 21.51 6.80
N VAL A 53 0.17 21.68 7.06
CA VAL A 53 0.67 22.54 8.14
C VAL A 53 1.93 23.30 7.72
N ARG A 54 2.23 24.37 8.45
CA ARG A 54 3.51 25.08 8.45
C ARG A 54 4.23 24.81 9.76
N ARG A 55 5.52 24.48 9.67
CA ARG A 55 6.41 24.40 10.83
C ARG A 55 6.76 25.82 11.32
N ALA A 56 7.33 25.92 12.53
CA ALA A 56 7.74 27.20 13.11
C ALA A 56 8.78 27.98 12.25
N ASP A 57 9.55 27.28 11.43
CA ASP A 57 10.51 27.86 10.48
C ASP A 57 9.88 28.23 9.12
N GLY A 58 8.57 28.03 8.95
CA GLY A 58 7.80 28.32 7.74
C GLY A 58 7.81 27.22 6.68
N HIS A 59 8.59 26.15 6.84
CA HIS A 59 8.61 25.06 5.87
C HIS A 59 7.26 24.31 5.87
N PRO A 60 6.73 23.96 4.68
CA PRO A 60 5.49 23.20 4.56
C PRO A 60 5.71 21.74 5.00
N ALA A 61 4.73 21.20 5.72
CA ALA A 61 4.69 19.79 6.12
C ALA A 61 3.23 19.29 6.11
N VAL A 62 3.03 18.00 6.37
CA VAL A 62 1.70 17.44 6.63
C VAL A 62 1.69 16.68 7.95
N LEU A 63 0.66 16.92 8.76
CA LEU A 63 0.35 16.11 9.94
C LEU A 63 -0.62 15.01 9.50
N LYS A 64 -0.15 13.76 9.49
CA LYS A 64 -0.98 12.57 9.26
C LYS A 64 -1.35 11.95 10.60
N LEU A 65 -2.62 11.63 10.79
CA LEU A 65 -3.12 10.86 11.93
C LEU A 65 -3.76 9.58 11.39
N THR A 66 -3.17 8.44 11.74
CA THR A 66 -3.49 7.13 11.15
C THR A 66 -4.16 6.22 12.18
N TRP A 67 -5.20 5.50 11.75
CA TRP A 67 -5.78 4.41 12.52
C TRP A 67 -4.74 3.30 12.70
N LEU A 68 -4.49 2.88 13.95
CA LEU A 68 -3.41 1.94 14.26
C LEU A 68 -3.89 0.49 14.28
N ASP A 69 -3.55 -0.26 13.24
CA ASP A 69 -3.75 -1.71 13.13
C ASP A 69 -2.43 -2.43 12.81
N THR A 70 -2.50 -3.70 12.41
CA THR A 70 -1.32 -4.49 12.05
C THR A 70 -0.61 -3.97 10.80
N GLU A 71 -1.33 -3.35 9.87
CA GLU A 71 -0.78 -2.87 8.60
C GLU A 71 -0.13 -1.49 8.74
N THR A 72 -0.72 -0.60 9.54
CA THR A 72 -0.31 0.82 9.62
C THR A 72 0.70 1.12 10.71
N ARG A 73 0.74 0.33 11.80
CA ARG A 73 1.55 0.64 12.99
C ARG A 73 3.07 0.69 12.71
N GLN A 74 3.52 0.03 11.65
CA GLN A 74 4.94 -0.03 11.28
C GLN A 74 5.33 1.00 10.20
N GLU A 75 4.38 1.83 9.70
CA GLU A 75 4.66 2.91 8.76
C GLU A 75 5.83 3.83 9.19
N PRO A 76 5.90 4.36 10.44
CA PRO A 76 6.96 5.28 10.84
C PRO A 76 8.34 4.63 10.80
N LEU A 77 8.41 3.34 11.13
CA LEU A 77 9.63 2.56 11.14
C LEU A 77 10.16 2.35 9.71
N ALA A 78 9.29 2.03 8.76
CA ALA A 78 9.68 1.89 7.36
C ALA A 78 10.13 3.22 6.73
N LEU A 79 9.42 4.32 7.03
CA LEU A 79 9.81 5.64 6.57
C LEU A 79 11.18 6.08 7.13
N LYS A 80 11.49 5.73 8.39
CA LYS A 80 12.83 5.92 8.97
C LYS A 80 13.89 5.08 8.28
N ALA A 81 13.58 3.82 7.95
CA ALA A 81 14.53 2.91 7.30
C ALA A 81 14.89 3.38 5.88
N TRP A 82 13.91 3.84 5.09
CA TRP A 82 14.15 4.36 3.75
C TRP A 82 14.69 5.79 3.72
N ASP A 83 14.50 6.58 4.78
CA ASP A 83 15.07 7.92 4.98
C ASP A 83 14.94 8.86 3.77
N GLY A 84 13.76 8.87 3.16
CA GLY A 84 13.46 9.71 2.00
C GLY A 84 13.98 9.17 0.66
N ASN A 85 14.63 8.01 0.59
CA ASN A 85 15.07 7.42 -0.67
C ASN A 85 13.86 6.87 -1.47
N GLY A 86 13.28 7.72 -2.34
CA GLY A 86 12.09 7.39 -3.12
C GLY A 86 10.77 7.43 -2.33
N VAL A 87 10.84 7.73 -1.03
CA VAL A 87 9.68 7.85 -0.13
C VAL A 87 9.60 9.25 0.47
N VAL A 88 8.43 9.62 0.96
CA VAL A 88 8.24 10.81 1.78
C VAL A 88 9.12 10.77 3.04
N ARG A 89 9.77 11.88 3.38
CA ARG A 89 10.54 12.00 4.63
C ARG A 89 9.61 12.08 5.84
N LEU A 90 9.92 11.25 6.84
CA LEU A 90 9.40 11.39 8.19
C LEU A 90 10.21 12.45 8.95
N LEU A 91 9.54 13.50 9.40
CA LEU A 91 10.15 14.61 10.15
C LEU A 91 10.04 14.38 11.66
N GLU A 92 8.89 13.93 12.14
CA GLU A 92 8.61 13.58 13.54
C GLU A 92 7.52 12.49 13.59
N ASN A 93 7.46 11.72 14.67
CA ASN A 93 6.39 10.75 14.90
C ASN A 93 6.01 10.59 16.38
N ASP A 94 4.81 10.08 16.61
CA ASP A 94 4.34 9.57 17.90
C ASP A 94 3.63 8.22 17.66
N ASP A 95 4.27 7.15 18.09
CA ASP A 95 3.82 5.78 17.83
C ASP A 95 2.55 5.41 18.61
N GLU A 96 2.34 6.03 19.78
CA GLU A 96 1.18 5.75 20.63
C GLU A 96 -0.12 6.22 19.97
N HIS A 97 -0.10 7.39 19.31
CA HIS A 97 -1.30 7.99 18.73
C HIS A 97 -1.35 7.91 17.20
N GLY A 98 -0.39 7.24 16.56
CA GLY A 98 -0.33 7.13 15.10
C GLY A 98 -0.16 8.48 14.41
N ALA A 99 0.58 9.40 15.03
CA ALA A 99 0.79 10.74 14.48
C ALA A 99 2.13 10.83 13.76
N LEU A 100 2.12 11.32 12.53
CA LEU A 100 3.31 11.52 11.70
C LEU A 100 3.36 12.95 11.19
N LEU A 101 4.54 13.56 11.29
CA LEU A 101 4.86 14.80 10.59
C LEU A 101 5.71 14.43 9.38
N LEU A 102 5.21 14.67 8.18
CA LEU A 102 5.87 14.29 6.93
C LEU A 102 6.25 15.52 6.11
N GLU A 103 7.25 15.39 5.23
CA GLU A 103 7.46 16.40 4.17
C GLU A 103 6.18 16.54 3.34
N ARG A 104 5.84 17.77 2.93
CA ARG A 104 4.62 18.01 2.17
C ARG A 104 4.86 17.76 0.68
N LEU A 105 4.08 16.86 0.12
CA LEU A 105 3.99 16.60 -1.32
C LEU A 105 2.76 17.31 -1.93
N ASP A 106 2.72 17.36 -3.25
CA ASP A 106 1.55 17.84 -3.97
C ASP A 106 0.54 16.71 -4.18
N HIS A 107 -0.42 16.64 -3.25
CA HIS A 107 -1.50 15.65 -3.24
C HIS A 107 -2.47 15.76 -4.42
N THR A 108 -2.40 16.83 -5.24
CA THR A 108 -3.26 17.00 -6.41
C THR A 108 -2.69 16.35 -7.67
N ARG A 109 -1.45 15.83 -7.61
CA ARG A 109 -0.78 15.17 -8.72
C ARG A 109 -0.19 13.85 -8.28
N SER A 110 -0.74 12.76 -8.80
CA SER A 110 -0.27 11.40 -8.55
C SER A 110 0.09 10.69 -9.85
N LEU A 111 0.67 9.48 -9.77
CA LEU A 111 0.87 8.66 -10.96
C LEU A 111 -0.43 8.19 -11.63
N LEU A 112 -1.61 8.38 -11.01
CA LEU A 112 -2.89 8.14 -11.69
C LEU A 112 -3.06 9.01 -12.95
N ASP A 113 -2.49 10.22 -12.94
CA ASP A 113 -2.70 11.23 -13.98
C ASP A 113 -1.58 11.22 -15.04
N THR A 114 -0.71 10.21 -15.00
CA THR A 114 0.47 10.09 -15.87
C THR A 114 0.30 9.03 -16.95
N SER A 115 1.15 9.06 -17.98
CA SER A 115 1.24 7.96 -18.94
C SER A 115 1.63 6.66 -18.24
N MET A 116 1.16 5.52 -18.75
CA MET A 116 1.57 4.22 -18.17
C MET A 116 3.07 3.94 -18.33
N GLU A 117 3.72 4.47 -19.36
CA GLU A 117 5.17 4.40 -19.52
C GLU A 117 5.89 5.06 -18.35
N GLU A 118 5.57 6.33 -18.05
CA GLU A 118 6.14 7.05 -16.89
C GLU A 118 5.79 6.35 -15.57
N ALA A 119 4.55 5.90 -15.39
CA ALA A 119 4.13 5.24 -14.17
C ALA A 119 4.93 3.95 -13.90
N LEU A 120 5.23 3.15 -14.94
CA LEU A 120 6.02 1.92 -14.82
C LEU A 120 7.50 2.22 -14.58
N GLU A 121 8.08 3.22 -15.25
CA GLU A 121 9.45 3.65 -15.00
C GLU A 121 9.65 4.10 -13.56
N VAL A 122 8.73 4.92 -13.05
CA VAL A 122 8.79 5.43 -11.67
C VAL A 122 8.59 4.30 -10.66
N THR A 123 7.53 3.49 -10.79
CA THR A 123 7.22 2.45 -9.80
C THR A 123 8.22 1.29 -9.84
N GLY A 124 8.69 0.87 -11.02
CA GLY A 124 9.80 -0.08 -11.15
C GLY A 124 11.09 0.47 -10.53
N GLY A 125 11.40 1.74 -10.79
CA GLY A 125 12.52 2.43 -10.16
C GLY A 125 12.44 2.46 -8.63
N LEU A 126 11.24 2.69 -8.07
CA LEU A 126 10.98 2.63 -6.64
C LEU A 126 11.17 1.20 -6.09
N LEU A 127 10.60 0.17 -6.73
CA LEU A 127 10.79 -1.23 -6.33
C LEU A 127 12.28 -1.61 -6.21
N ARG A 128 13.13 -1.08 -7.10
CA ARG A 128 14.59 -1.23 -7.01
C ARG A 128 15.21 -0.45 -5.86
N ARG A 129 14.86 0.83 -5.71
CA ARG A 129 15.47 1.74 -4.72
C ARG A 129 15.11 1.40 -3.28
N LEU A 130 13.92 0.85 -3.04
CA LEU A 130 13.42 0.52 -1.71
C LEU A 130 13.97 -0.79 -1.14
N ARG A 131 14.88 -1.45 -1.88
CA ARG A 131 15.52 -2.70 -1.47
C ARG A 131 16.48 -2.48 -0.28
N LEU A 132 15.96 -2.68 0.93
CA LEU A 132 16.72 -2.72 2.18
C LEU A 132 16.43 -4.02 2.94
N PRO A 133 17.36 -4.57 3.72
CA PRO A 133 17.05 -5.65 4.64
C PRO A 133 15.97 -5.21 5.66
N ALA A 134 15.00 -6.06 5.93
CA ALA A 134 14.03 -5.91 7.00
C ALA A 134 14.65 -6.39 8.31
N GLY A 135 14.68 -5.53 9.32
CA GLY A 135 15.04 -5.92 10.68
C GLY A 135 13.99 -6.82 11.33
N PRO A 136 14.33 -7.47 12.47
CA PRO A 136 13.43 -8.38 13.20
C PRO A 136 12.17 -7.70 13.77
N GLU A 137 12.15 -6.37 13.81
CA GLU A 137 11.01 -5.58 14.26
C GLU A 137 9.85 -5.54 13.24
N PHE A 138 10.12 -5.78 11.95
CA PHE A 138 9.08 -5.81 10.94
C PHE A 138 8.32 -7.13 10.99
N ARG A 139 6.99 -7.05 10.86
CA ARG A 139 6.20 -8.26 10.63
C ARG A 139 6.65 -8.94 9.35
N ARG A 140 6.52 -10.27 9.30
CA ARG A 140 6.95 -11.06 8.15
C ARG A 140 5.75 -11.29 7.22
N VAL A 141 6.02 -11.63 5.96
CA VAL A 141 4.97 -12.23 5.12
C VAL A 141 4.44 -13.46 5.84
N GLU A 142 3.15 -13.45 6.13
CA GLU A 142 2.40 -14.59 6.61
C GLU A 142 1.43 -14.99 5.51
N VAL A 143 1.22 -16.30 5.35
CA VAL A 143 0.29 -16.82 4.34
C VAL A 143 -0.92 -17.41 5.05
N GLU A 144 -2.09 -16.93 4.66
CA GLU A 144 -3.37 -17.36 5.19
C GLU A 144 -3.82 -18.71 4.60
N GLY A 145 -4.73 -19.39 5.30
CA GLY A 145 -5.37 -20.61 4.83
C GLY A 145 -6.55 -20.30 3.92
N LEU A 146 -6.29 -19.97 2.65
CA LEU A 146 -7.31 -19.47 1.73
C LEU A 146 -8.41 -20.50 1.46
N ALA A 147 -8.11 -21.81 1.56
CA ALA A 147 -9.13 -22.85 1.47
C ALA A 147 -10.18 -22.80 2.59
N GLU A 148 -9.76 -22.51 3.81
CA GLU A 148 -10.65 -22.41 4.97
C GLU A 148 -11.52 -21.15 4.89
N GLU A 149 -10.91 -20.02 4.50
CA GLU A 149 -11.60 -18.76 4.26
C GLU A 149 -12.63 -18.88 3.13
N ASN A 150 -12.24 -19.44 1.98
CA ASN A 150 -13.15 -19.66 0.86
C ASN A 150 -14.34 -20.54 1.26
N ALA A 151 -14.12 -21.59 2.07
CA ALA A 151 -15.20 -22.43 2.57
C ALA A 151 -16.14 -21.65 3.51
N ALA A 152 -15.61 -20.78 4.38
CA ALA A 152 -16.40 -19.94 5.27
C ALA A 152 -17.29 -18.94 4.50
N LEU A 153 -16.83 -18.47 3.34
CA LEU A 153 -17.57 -17.55 2.46
C LEU A 153 -18.54 -18.26 1.50
N GLY A 154 -18.68 -19.58 1.57
CA GLY A 154 -19.58 -20.35 0.69
C GLY A 154 -19.00 -20.65 -0.69
N GLU A 155 -17.68 -20.82 -0.76
CA GLU A 155 -16.90 -21.20 -1.95
C GLU A 155 -17.02 -20.24 -3.16
N PRO A 156 -16.93 -18.90 -2.97
CA PRO A 156 -17.05 -17.95 -4.07
C PRO A 156 -15.93 -18.06 -5.11
N VAL A 157 -14.74 -18.49 -4.70
CA VAL A 157 -13.59 -18.65 -5.60
C VAL A 157 -13.47 -20.11 -6.02
N PRO A 158 -13.29 -20.41 -7.33
CA PRO A 158 -13.12 -21.78 -7.79
C PRO A 158 -11.94 -22.48 -7.10
N ASP A 159 -12.23 -23.61 -6.48
CA ASP A 159 -11.30 -24.38 -5.64
C ASP A 159 -9.92 -24.65 -6.28
N ARG A 160 -9.83 -24.78 -7.61
CA ARG A 160 -8.54 -24.92 -8.31
C ARG A 160 -7.58 -23.76 -8.06
N PHE A 161 -8.08 -22.53 -7.92
CA PHE A 161 -7.25 -21.35 -7.68
C PHE A 161 -6.82 -21.26 -6.23
N VAL A 162 -7.73 -21.58 -5.32
CA VAL A 162 -7.48 -21.57 -3.87
C VAL A 162 -6.42 -22.61 -3.51
N ARG A 163 -6.56 -23.85 -4.02
CA ARG A 163 -5.54 -24.89 -3.83
C ARG A 163 -4.17 -24.50 -4.38
N LEU A 164 -4.15 -23.91 -5.58
CA LEU A 164 -2.91 -23.43 -6.20
C LEU A 164 -2.27 -22.32 -5.36
N ALA A 165 -3.06 -21.34 -4.90
CA ALA A 165 -2.56 -20.23 -4.08
C ALA A 165 -2.00 -20.75 -2.75
N ASP A 166 -2.72 -21.62 -2.03
CA ASP A 166 -2.23 -22.23 -0.79
C ASP A 166 -0.92 -23.01 -0.98
N GLU A 167 -0.79 -23.75 -2.09
CA GLU A 167 0.45 -24.45 -2.45
C GLU A 167 1.60 -23.46 -2.67
N LEU A 168 1.39 -22.46 -3.52
CA LEU A 168 2.39 -21.43 -3.83
C LEU A 168 2.80 -20.63 -2.59
N GLY A 169 1.83 -20.17 -1.80
CA GLY A 169 2.05 -19.38 -0.60
C GLY A 169 2.90 -20.13 0.42
N ARG A 170 2.57 -21.41 0.70
CA ARG A 170 3.34 -22.23 1.64
C ARG A 170 4.80 -22.45 1.19
N GLU A 171 5.01 -22.73 -0.09
CA GLU A 171 6.36 -22.90 -0.65
C GLU A 171 7.18 -21.61 -0.62
N LEU A 172 6.56 -20.47 -0.97
CA LEU A 172 7.23 -19.17 -0.97
C LEU A 172 7.53 -18.71 0.45
N ALA A 173 6.58 -18.81 1.38
CA ALA A 173 6.76 -18.45 2.78
C ALA A 173 7.92 -19.24 3.43
N ALA A 174 8.05 -20.54 3.12
CA ALA A 174 9.14 -21.37 3.63
C ALA A 174 10.54 -20.94 3.15
N SER A 175 10.62 -20.16 2.06
CA SER A 175 11.87 -19.69 1.46
C SER A 175 11.90 -18.16 1.28
N ALA A 176 11.06 -17.44 2.02
CA ALA A 176 10.92 -15.99 1.86
C ALA A 176 12.21 -15.27 2.25
N GLY A 177 12.63 -14.31 1.41
CA GLY A 177 13.77 -13.44 1.67
C GLY A 177 13.52 -12.46 2.82
N ASP A 178 14.51 -11.66 3.15
CA ASP A 178 14.52 -10.74 4.30
C ASP A 178 14.49 -9.27 3.86
N THR A 179 13.85 -8.94 2.74
CA THR A 179 13.79 -7.55 2.26
C THR A 179 12.59 -6.82 2.85
N LEU A 180 12.75 -5.52 3.13
CA LEU A 180 11.66 -4.61 3.49
C LEU A 180 10.82 -4.32 2.24
N VAL A 181 9.53 -4.63 2.31
CA VAL A 181 8.58 -4.53 1.20
C VAL A 181 7.44 -3.60 1.59
N ASN A 182 6.97 -2.78 0.65
CA ASN A 182 5.69 -2.10 0.77
C ASN A 182 4.61 -2.94 0.07
N GLU A 183 3.57 -3.31 0.79
CA GLU A 183 2.45 -4.09 0.25
C GLU A 183 1.43 -3.25 -0.51
N ASP A 184 1.51 -1.91 -0.39
CA ASP A 184 0.51 -0.95 -0.88
C ASP A 184 1.10 0.07 -1.86
N LEU A 185 2.14 -0.32 -2.61
CA LEU A 185 2.71 0.52 -3.67
C LEU A 185 1.77 0.54 -4.88
N HIS A 186 0.88 1.53 -4.93
CA HIS A 186 0.02 1.80 -6.08
C HIS A 186 0.16 3.23 -6.58
N TYR A 187 -0.35 3.51 -7.80
CA TYR A 187 -0.14 4.80 -8.48
C TYR A 187 -0.66 6.02 -7.69
N ALA A 188 -1.74 5.88 -6.90
CA ALA A 188 -2.23 6.96 -6.05
C ALA A 188 -1.35 7.26 -4.82
N ASN A 189 -0.50 6.31 -4.40
CA ASN A 189 0.44 6.46 -3.28
C ASN A 189 1.81 6.96 -3.75
N VAL A 190 1.91 7.43 -5.00
CA VAL A 190 3.10 8.10 -5.52
C VAL A 190 2.72 9.49 -5.98
N LEU A 191 3.16 10.48 -5.20
CA LEU A 191 2.76 11.87 -5.36
C LEU A 191 3.92 12.72 -5.87
N ARG A 192 3.57 13.85 -6.50
CA ARG A 192 4.56 14.81 -6.98
C ARG A 192 5.30 15.45 -5.80
N GLY A 193 6.63 15.46 -5.87
CA GLY A 193 7.49 16.11 -4.87
C GLY A 193 8.36 17.23 -5.45
N ASP A 194 8.87 18.07 -4.55
CA ASP A 194 9.87 19.11 -4.90
C ASP A 194 11.30 18.56 -4.84
N ARG A 195 11.57 17.66 -3.87
CA ARG A 195 12.89 17.05 -3.66
C ARG A 195 13.25 16.06 -4.77
N GLU A 196 12.25 15.28 -5.19
CA GLU A 196 12.31 14.38 -6.33
C GLU A 196 10.97 14.48 -7.06
N PRO A 197 10.93 14.25 -8.39
CA PRO A 197 9.69 14.40 -9.15
C PRO A 197 8.54 13.58 -8.60
N TRP A 198 8.82 12.38 -8.09
CA TRP A 198 7.83 11.42 -7.59
C TRP A 198 8.33 10.78 -6.32
N LEU A 199 7.49 10.72 -5.29
CA LEU A 199 7.79 10.13 -3.99
C LEU A 199 6.62 9.28 -3.50
N MET A 200 6.95 8.11 -2.97
CA MET A 200 5.99 7.19 -2.37
C MET A 200 5.54 7.67 -0.99
N ILE A 201 4.27 7.49 -0.67
CA ILE A 201 3.67 7.72 0.65
C ILE A 201 3.02 6.44 1.16
N ASP A 202 2.60 6.47 2.43
CA ASP A 202 1.68 5.50 3.03
C ASP A 202 2.09 4.02 2.87
N PRO A 203 3.34 3.66 3.23
CA PRO A 203 3.74 2.27 3.15
C PRO A 203 3.01 1.40 4.18
N LYS A 204 2.66 0.18 3.76
CA LYS A 204 2.32 -0.96 4.62
C LYS A 204 3.50 -1.93 4.61
N PRO A 205 4.42 -1.80 5.57
CA PRO A 205 5.68 -2.50 5.50
C PRO A 205 5.59 -3.91 6.08
N LEU A 206 6.32 -4.83 5.43
CA LEU A 206 6.65 -6.13 5.99
C LEU A 206 8.06 -6.56 5.56
N GLY A 207 8.56 -7.62 6.16
CA GLY A 207 9.75 -8.34 5.73
C GLY A 207 9.40 -9.57 4.90
N GLY A 208 10.00 -9.70 3.72
CA GLY A 208 9.75 -10.83 2.82
C GLY A 208 10.46 -10.72 1.48
N ASP A 209 9.83 -11.30 0.45
CA ASP A 209 10.23 -11.15 -0.94
C ASP A 209 9.66 -9.86 -1.52
N ARG A 210 10.50 -9.10 -2.23
CA ARG A 210 10.13 -7.83 -2.89
C ARG A 210 8.95 -7.98 -3.83
N GLU A 211 8.91 -9.14 -4.46
CA GLU A 211 7.90 -9.64 -5.38
C GLU A 211 6.48 -9.64 -4.80
N PHE A 212 6.33 -9.71 -3.47
CA PHE A 212 5.04 -9.65 -2.78
C PHE A 212 4.32 -8.30 -2.99
N GLY A 213 5.08 -7.22 -3.18
CA GLY A 213 4.54 -5.85 -3.35
C GLY A 213 4.08 -5.50 -4.77
N VAL A 214 4.07 -6.45 -5.72
CA VAL A 214 3.82 -6.14 -7.14
C VAL A 214 2.33 -6.00 -7.49
N ILE A 215 1.47 -6.81 -6.87
CA ILE A 215 0.05 -6.87 -7.26
C ILE A 215 -0.69 -5.52 -7.26
N PRO A 216 -0.40 -4.54 -6.37
CA PRO A 216 -1.12 -3.28 -6.41
C PRO A 216 -0.86 -2.46 -7.69
N LEU A 217 0.24 -2.73 -8.40
CA LEU A 217 0.56 -2.09 -9.68
C LEU A 217 -0.13 -2.75 -10.88
N LEU A 218 -0.66 -3.96 -10.71
CA LEU A 218 -1.39 -4.69 -11.76
C LEU A 218 -2.90 -4.41 -11.70
N TRP A 219 -3.49 -4.42 -10.51
CA TRP A 219 -4.93 -4.20 -10.37
C TRP A 219 -5.35 -2.73 -10.40
N ASN A 220 -4.45 -1.80 -10.06
CA ASN A 220 -4.72 -0.37 -10.13
C ASN A 220 -4.55 0.06 -11.59
N ARG A 221 -5.41 0.97 -12.07
CA ARG A 221 -5.52 1.29 -13.50
C ARG A 221 -5.70 0.04 -14.37
N ALA A 222 -6.37 -1.01 -13.86
CA ALA A 222 -6.63 -2.22 -14.63
C ALA A 222 -7.56 -1.99 -15.82
N ARG A 223 -8.41 -0.95 -15.77
CA ARG A 223 -9.28 -0.54 -16.90
C ARG A 223 -8.50 -0.09 -18.14
N GLU A 224 -7.20 0.20 -18.01
CA GLU A 224 -6.31 0.56 -19.12
C GLU A 224 -5.60 -0.65 -19.74
N LEU A 225 -5.82 -1.86 -19.21
CA LEU A 225 -5.21 -3.09 -19.73
C LEU A 225 -5.92 -3.56 -21.01
N ASP A 226 -5.13 -3.93 -22.01
CA ASP A 226 -5.59 -4.68 -23.19
C ASP A 226 -5.70 -6.19 -22.87
N GLY A 227 -6.58 -6.51 -21.92
CA GLY A 227 -6.81 -7.87 -21.43
C GLY A 227 -5.55 -8.56 -20.89
N ALA A 228 -5.46 -9.87 -21.12
CA ALA A 228 -4.35 -10.70 -20.62
C ALA A 228 -2.99 -10.27 -21.19
N LYS A 229 -2.93 -9.83 -22.46
CA LYS A 229 -1.69 -9.37 -23.08
C LYS A 229 -1.17 -8.11 -22.36
N GLY A 230 -2.02 -7.11 -22.18
CA GLY A 230 -1.63 -5.89 -21.48
C GLY A 230 -1.18 -6.16 -20.04
N LEU A 231 -1.79 -7.14 -19.36
CA LEU A 231 -1.40 -7.54 -18.01
C LEU A 231 0.00 -8.16 -17.98
N LEU A 232 0.27 -9.11 -18.90
CA LEU A 232 1.57 -9.75 -19.02
C LEU A 232 2.67 -8.75 -19.40
N ASP A 233 2.40 -7.84 -20.34
CA ASP A 233 3.34 -6.79 -20.73
C ASP A 233 3.68 -5.88 -19.54
N ARG A 234 2.65 -5.46 -18.78
CA ARG A 234 2.82 -4.63 -17.58
C ARG A 234 3.62 -5.36 -16.50
N PHE A 235 3.28 -6.62 -16.24
CA PHE A 235 4.00 -7.46 -15.29
C PHE A 235 5.47 -7.66 -15.68
N ALA A 236 5.74 -7.93 -16.95
CA ALA A 236 7.09 -8.08 -17.47
C ALA A 236 7.90 -6.78 -17.33
N ALA A 237 7.30 -5.63 -17.67
CA ALA A 237 7.95 -4.33 -17.51
C ALA A 237 8.29 -4.03 -16.04
N LEU A 238 7.38 -4.31 -15.10
CA LEU A 238 7.64 -4.13 -13.67
C LEU A 238 8.77 -5.02 -13.16
N CYS A 239 8.82 -6.29 -13.61
CA CYS A 239 9.89 -7.20 -13.23
C CYS A 239 11.25 -6.76 -13.79
N ASP A 240 11.29 -6.31 -15.04
CA ASP A 240 12.51 -5.85 -15.71
C ASP A 240 13.05 -4.57 -15.05
N ILE A 241 12.24 -3.52 -14.96
CA ILE A 241 12.65 -2.23 -14.40
C ILE A 241 12.96 -2.36 -12.90
N GLY A 242 12.15 -3.15 -12.18
CA GLY A 242 12.28 -3.39 -10.75
C GLY A 242 13.39 -4.37 -10.36
N GLU A 243 14.03 -5.02 -11.33
CA GLU A 243 15.03 -6.08 -11.13
C GLU A 243 14.50 -7.16 -10.16
N LEU A 244 13.33 -7.70 -10.49
CA LEU A 244 12.64 -8.74 -9.71
C LEU A 244 12.89 -10.13 -10.28
N ASP A 245 12.81 -11.15 -9.44
CA ASP A 245 12.74 -12.54 -9.90
C ASP A 245 11.36 -12.78 -10.52
N VAL A 246 11.32 -12.98 -11.83
CA VAL A 246 10.09 -13.11 -12.62
C VAL A 246 9.21 -14.26 -12.11
N GLU A 247 9.80 -15.40 -11.75
CA GLU A 247 9.02 -16.56 -11.31
C GLU A 247 8.50 -16.37 -9.89
N ARG A 248 9.30 -15.81 -8.97
CA ARG A 248 8.81 -15.46 -7.63
C ARG A 248 7.73 -14.38 -7.71
N ALA A 249 7.90 -13.36 -8.56
CA ALA A 249 6.92 -12.30 -8.81
C ALA A 249 5.60 -12.89 -9.30
N ARG A 250 5.66 -13.80 -10.27
CA ARG A 250 4.47 -14.45 -10.82
C ARG A 250 3.75 -15.23 -9.73
N ARG A 251 4.47 -16.06 -8.98
CA ARG A 251 3.87 -16.92 -7.96
C ARG A 251 3.28 -16.14 -6.78
N TRP A 252 3.98 -15.12 -6.26
CA TRP A 252 3.43 -14.24 -5.23
C TRP A 252 2.22 -13.46 -5.73
N THR A 253 2.26 -12.98 -6.97
CA THR A 253 1.13 -12.27 -7.57
C THR A 253 -0.09 -13.20 -7.72
N VAL A 254 0.09 -14.46 -8.11
CA VAL A 254 -1.02 -15.44 -8.15
C VAL A 254 -1.60 -15.67 -6.76
N TYR A 255 -0.75 -15.89 -5.75
CA TYR A 255 -1.20 -16.04 -4.36
C TYR A 255 -2.03 -14.83 -3.91
N ARG A 256 -1.45 -13.63 -4.00
CA ARG A 256 -2.13 -12.39 -3.58
C ARG A 256 -3.36 -12.07 -4.41
N ALA A 257 -3.43 -12.47 -5.67
CA ALA A 257 -4.61 -12.27 -6.49
C ALA A 257 -5.79 -13.12 -6.01
N VAL A 258 -5.55 -14.32 -5.50
CA VAL A 258 -6.61 -15.17 -4.95
C VAL A 258 -7.04 -14.68 -3.58
N ASP A 259 -6.08 -14.33 -2.72
CA ASP A 259 -6.30 -13.67 -1.43
C ASP A 259 -7.16 -12.39 -1.58
N ASN A 260 -6.71 -11.45 -2.42
CA ASN A 260 -7.48 -10.24 -2.72
C ASN A 260 -8.83 -10.51 -3.39
N TRP A 261 -9.00 -11.62 -4.11
CA TRP A 261 -10.28 -12.00 -4.70
C TRP A 261 -11.28 -12.40 -3.62
N LEU A 262 -10.86 -13.21 -2.64
CA LEU A 262 -11.67 -13.56 -1.47
C LEU A 262 -12.09 -12.31 -0.70
N TRP A 263 -11.11 -11.49 -0.34
CA TRP A 263 -11.36 -10.23 0.38
C TRP A 263 -12.32 -9.30 -0.37
N CYS A 264 -12.11 -9.09 -1.68
CA CYS A 264 -13.00 -8.24 -2.48
C CYS A 264 -14.41 -8.83 -2.57
N THR A 265 -14.55 -10.15 -2.54
CA THR A 265 -15.87 -10.79 -2.60
C THR A 265 -16.62 -10.65 -1.28
N ASP A 266 -15.94 -10.86 -0.15
CA ASP A 266 -16.51 -10.66 1.19
C ASP A 266 -16.93 -9.20 1.40
N ALA A 267 -16.11 -8.25 0.93
CA ALA A 267 -16.40 -6.82 0.98
C ALA A 267 -17.41 -6.34 -0.08
N GLU A 268 -18.05 -7.24 -0.83
CA GLU A 268 -18.98 -6.94 -1.94
C GLU A 268 -18.41 -6.01 -3.04
N ARG A 269 -17.09 -5.98 -3.20
CA ARG A 269 -16.34 -5.19 -4.19
C ARG A 269 -16.18 -5.96 -5.51
N PHE A 270 -17.29 -6.32 -6.14
CA PHE A 270 -17.31 -7.24 -7.29
C PHE A 270 -16.48 -6.79 -8.50
N GLU A 271 -16.37 -5.49 -8.78
CA GLU A 271 -15.49 -5.00 -9.86
C GLU A 271 -14.01 -5.29 -9.56
N ALA A 272 -13.58 -5.09 -8.32
CA ALA A 272 -12.21 -5.38 -7.89
C ALA A 272 -11.96 -6.90 -7.86
N ALA A 273 -12.93 -7.68 -7.40
CA ALA A 273 -12.89 -9.15 -7.43
C ALA A 273 -12.68 -9.69 -8.86
N ALA A 274 -13.37 -9.12 -9.86
CA ALA A 274 -13.21 -9.50 -11.26
C ALA A 274 -11.79 -9.19 -11.81
N VAL A 275 -11.17 -8.10 -11.35
CA VAL A 275 -9.76 -7.79 -11.68
C VAL A 275 -8.81 -8.80 -11.05
N CYS A 276 -9.00 -9.13 -9.77
CA CYS A 276 -8.22 -10.15 -9.07
C CYS A 276 -8.33 -11.52 -9.77
N GLU A 277 -9.54 -11.92 -10.17
CA GLU A 277 -9.78 -13.12 -10.96
C GLU A 277 -8.99 -13.09 -12.29
N ALA A 278 -9.03 -11.97 -13.02
CA ALA A 278 -8.32 -11.84 -14.28
C ALA A 278 -6.79 -11.95 -14.11
N VAL A 279 -6.24 -11.37 -13.04
CA VAL A 279 -4.82 -11.50 -12.68
C VAL A 279 -4.47 -12.95 -12.38
N ALA A 280 -5.23 -13.60 -11.48
CA ALA A 280 -5.01 -14.99 -11.09
C ALA A 280 -5.07 -15.92 -12.31
N ARG A 281 -6.08 -15.76 -13.18
CA ARG A 281 -6.23 -16.53 -14.43
C ARG A 281 -5.05 -16.35 -15.38
N THR A 282 -4.63 -15.11 -15.58
CA THR A 282 -3.58 -14.79 -16.57
C THR A 282 -2.22 -15.34 -16.13
N LEU A 283 -1.86 -15.18 -14.86
CA LEU A 283 -0.52 -15.55 -14.36
C LEU A 283 -0.41 -17.02 -13.90
N SER A 284 -1.54 -17.71 -13.67
CA SER A 284 -1.56 -19.15 -13.38
C SER A 284 -1.57 -20.03 -14.63
N ALA A 285 -1.87 -19.48 -15.81
CA ALA A 285 -1.77 -20.21 -17.07
C ALA A 285 -0.32 -20.66 -17.28
N LYS A 286 -0.10 -21.97 -17.51
CA LYS A 286 1.24 -22.54 -17.71
C LYS A 286 1.91 -21.90 -18.95
N GLY A 287 3.06 -21.25 -18.74
CA GLY A 287 4.00 -20.88 -19.79
C GLY A 287 4.03 -19.38 -20.11
N VAL A 288 5.06 -18.70 -19.61
CA VAL A 288 5.84 -17.70 -20.35
C VAL A 288 7.23 -18.29 -20.52
#